data_AF-A0A1I4G4F0-F1
#
_entry.id   AF-A0A1I4G4F0-F1
#
_cell.length_a   1.000
_cell.length_b   1.000
_cell.length_c   1.000
_cell.angle_alpha   90.00
_cell.angle_beta   90.00
_cell.angle_gamma   90.00
#
_symmetry.space_group_name_H-M   'P 1'
#
loop_
_entity.id
_entity.type
_entity.pdbx_description
1 polymer ?
#
loop_
_entity_poly.entity_id
_entity_poly.type
_entity_poly.pdbx_seq_one_letter_code
_entity_poly.pdbx_strand_id
1 'polypeptide(L)'
;MARAYSVDLRSRVIDAAQSDGSIRQAARRFGVGITTATRWVRRWREHGESSARRQGKPRGSCLDPHRDELLALVERTCDLTLAEIVVHLQAEHGLSVGTTTVW
;
A
#
# COMPACT_ATOMS: atom_id res chain seq x y z
N MET A 1 10.28 -10.06 -6.95
CA MET A 1 8.89 -9.88 -6.45
C MET A 1 7.93 -10.61 -7.37
N ALA A 2 6.95 -11.33 -6.83
CA ALA A 2 5.89 -11.95 -7.63
C ALA A 2 4.91 -10.86 -8.11
N ARG A 3 4.66 -10.80 -9.42
CA ARG A 3 3.71 -9.85 -10.03
C ARG A 3 2.27 -10.28 -9.73
N ALA A 4 1.38 -9.33 -9.48
CA ALA A 4 -0.04 -9.64 -9.46
C ALA A 4 -0.53 -10.16 -10.83
N TYR A 5 -1.48 -11.08 -10.81
CA TYR A 5 -2.28 -11.42 -11.98
C TYR A 5 -3.02 -10.20 -12.52
N SER A 6 -3.25 -10.17 -13.84
CA SER A 6 -3.94 -9.08 -14.54
C SER A 6 -5.37 -8.88 -14.02
N VAL A 7 -5.87 -7.65 -14.15
CA VAL A 7 -7.27 -7.33 -13.78
C VAL A 7 -8.24 -8.13 -14.64
N ASP A 8 -7.96 -8.28 -15.95
CA ASP A 8 -8.77 -9.08 -16.87
C ASP A 8 -8.97 -10.52 -16.37
N LEU A 9 -7.89 -11.23 -16.02
CA LEU A 9 -7.97 -12.61 -15.53
C LEU A 9 -8.82 -12.69 -14.24
N ARG A 10 -8.68 -11.70 -13.36
CA ARG A 10 -9.42 -11.66 -12.10
C ARG A 10 -10.91 -11.47 -12.34
N SER A 11 -11.27 -10.51 -13.19
CA SER A 11 -12.66 -10.25 -13.58
C SER A 11 -13.29 -11.50 -14.19
N ARG A 12 -12.62 -12.15 -15.17
CA ARG A 12 -13.16 -13.36 -15.82
C ARG A 12 -13.38 -14.53 -14.85
N VAL A 13 -12.49 -14.69 -13.86
CA VAL A 13 -12.65 -15.71 -12.81
C VAL A 13 -13.82 -15.37 -11.88
N ILE A 14 -13.97 -14.09 -11.50
CA ILE A 14 -15.08 -13.62 -10.68
C ILE A 14 -16.41 -13.82 -11.41
N ASP A 15 -16.49 -13.40 -12.67
CA ASP A 15 -17.70 -13.51 -13.49
C ASP A 15 -18.13 -14.97 -13.64
N ALA A 16 -17.20 -15.86 -14.00
CA ALA A 16 -17.50 -17.29 -14.10
C ALA A 16 -17.93 -17.90 -12.75
N ALA A 17 -17.32 -17.48 -11.64
CA ALA A 17 -17.73 -17.96 -10.32
C ALA A 17 -19.13 -17.50 -9.92
N GLN A 18 -19.56 -16.32 -10.40
CA GLN A 18 -20.89 -15.77 -10.14
C GLN A 18 -21.95 -16.39 -11.06
N SER A 19 -21.62 -16.66 -12.32
CA SER A 19 -22.54 -17.30 -13.29
C SER A 19 -22.71 -18.80 -13.06
N ASP A 20 -21.61 -19.53 -12.84
CA ASP A 20 -21.62 -21.00 -12.74
C ASP A 20 -21.86 -21.48 -11.28
N GLY A 21 -21.91 -20.55 -10.31
CA GLY A 21 -22.11 -20.84 -8.88
C GLY A 21 -20.94 -21.56 -8.19
N SER A 22 -19.81 -21.79 -8.88
CA SER A 22 -18.70 -22.59 -8.37
C SER A 22 -17.33 -21.94 -8.57
N ILE A 23 -16.75 -21.44 -7.47
CA ILE A 23 -15.38 -20.89 -7.44
C ILE A 23 -14.35 -21.96 -7.86
N ARG A 24 -14.59 -23.22 -7.49
CA ARG A 24 -13.70 -24.34 -7.84
C ARG A 24 -13.70 -24.64 -9.33
N GLN A 25 -14.84 -24.53 -9.98
CA GLN A 25 -14.93 -24.70 -11.43
C GLN A 25 -14.26 -23.54 -12.15
N ALA A 26 -14.53 -22.29 -11.73
CA ALA A 26 -13.85 -21.12 -12.29
C ALA A 26 -12.32 -21.21 -12.14
N ALA A 27 -11.83 -21.59 -10.96
CA ALA A 27 -10.40 -21.76 -10.71
C ALA A 27 -9.75 -22.76 -11.69
N ARG A 28 -10.38 -23.92 -11.90
CA ARG A 28 -9.92 -24.93 -12.86
C ARG A 28 -9.97 -24.44 -14.30
N ARG A 29 -11.07 -23.77 -14.70
CA ARG A 29 -11.27 -23.22 -16.04
C ARG A 29 -10.18 -22.23 -16.46
N PHE A 30 -9.71 -21.41 -15.51
CA PHE A 30 -8.72 -20.36 -15.77
C PHE A 30 -7.30 -20.70 -15.29
N GLY A 31 -7.06 -21.93 -14.81
CA GLY A 31 -5.74 -22.38 -14.36
C GLY A 31 -5.19 -21.63 -13.14
N VAL A 32 -6.06 -21.12 -12.27
CA VAL A 32 -5.67 -20.39 -11.05
C VAL A 32 -5.88 -21.26 -9.81
N GLY A 33 -5.02 -21.10 -8.79
CA GLY A 33 -5.18 -21.83 -7.53
C GLY A 33 -6.50 -21.50 -6.83
N ILE A 34 -7.17 -22.52 -6.26
CA ILE A 34 -8.49 -22.36 -5.63
C ILE A 34 -8.51 -21.30 -4.52
N THR A 35 -7.47 -21.24 -3.71
CA THR A 35 -7.33 -20.23 -2.64
C THR A 35 -7.22 -18.81 -3.20
N THR A 36 -6.60 -18.65 -4.38
CA THR A 36 -6.48 -17.37 -5.07
C THR A 36 -7.82 -16.92 -5.63
N ALA A 37 -8.53 -17.82 -6.32
CA ALA A 37 -9.88 -17.56 -6.83
C ALA A 37 -10.85 -17.20 -5.68
N THR A 38 -10.84 -17.95 -4.58
CA THR A 38 -11.64 -17.64 -3.38
C THR A 38 -11.34 -16.25 -2.83
N ARG A 39 -10.07 -15.85 -2.75
CA ARG A 39 -9.66 -14.49 -2.31
C ARG A 39 -10.12 -13.39 -3.26
N TRP A 40 -10.29 -13.67 -4.55
CA TRP A 40 -10.80 -12.70 -5.52
C TRP A 40 -12.31 -12.54 -5.40
N VAL A 41 -13.04 -13.66 -5.41
CA VAL A 41 -14.50 -13.66 -5.27
C VAL A 41 -14.94 -13.07 -3.93
N ARG A 42 -14.23 -13.36 -2.84
CA ARG A 42 -14.53 -12.77 -1.53
C ARG A 42 -14.39 -11.25 -1.55
N ARG A 43 -13.28 -10.73 -2.07
CA ARG A 43 -13.05 -9.28 -2.18
C ARG A 43 -14.05 -8.59 -3.09
N TRP A 44 -14.43 -9.23 -4.18
CA TRP A 44 -15.47 -8.73 -5.05
C TRP A 44 -16.80 -8.59 -4.30
N ARG A 45 -17.19 -9.61 -3.51
CA ARG A 45 -18.42 -9.57 -2.71
C ARG A 45 -18.38 -8.54 -1.58
N GLU A 46 -17.23 -8.38 -0.93
CA GLU A 46 -17.06 -7.46 0.21
C GLU A 46 -16.91 -5.99 -0.23
N HIS A 47 -16.25 -5.73 -1.36
CA HIS A 47 -15.79 -4.39 -1.73
C HIS A 47 -16.01 -4.01 -3.20
N GLY A 48 -16.50 -4.91 -4.06
CA GLY A 48 -16.59 -4.67 -5.50
C GLY A 48 -15.23 -4.58 -6.20
N GLU A 49 -14.16 -5.07 -5.57
CA GLU A 49 -12.79 -4.96 -6.09
C GLU A 49 -12.40 -6.17 -6.95
N SER A 50 -12.16 -5.97 -8.24
CA SER A 50 -11.55 -6.98 -9.13
C SER A 50 -10.04 -6.77 -9.33
N SER A 51 -9.57 -5.53 -9.14
CA SER A 51 -8.16 -5.17 -9.33
C SER A 51 -7.27 -5.65 -8.18
N ALA A 52 -5.98 -5.79 -8.45
CA ALA A 52 -5.01 -6.00 -7.39
C ALA A 52 -4.82 -4.70 -6.62
N ARG A 53 -4.88 -4.76 -5.29
CA ARG A 53 -4.44 -3.64 -4.45
C ARG A 53 -2.96 -3.36 -4.69
N ARG A 54 -2.58 -2.12 -4.42
CA ARG A 54 -1.21 -1.65 -4.53
C ARG A 54 -0.25 -2.61 -3.82
N GLN A 55 0.77 -3.03 -4.54
CA GLN A 55 1.87 -3.83 -4.02
C GLN A 55 3.05 -2.94 -3.64
N GLY A 56 3.86 -3.39 -2.68
CA GLY A 56 5.05 -2.68 -2.22
C GLY A 56 4.79 -1.69 -1.08
N LYS A 57 5.86 -1.01 -0.64
CA LYS A 57 5.82 0.00 0.42
C LYS A 57 4.80 1.10 0.06
N PRO A 58 3.97 1.58 1.00
CA PRO A 58 3.16 2.78 0.83
C PRO A 58 3.98 3.99 0.32
N ARG A 59 3.30 4.98 -0.27
CA ARG A 59 3.97 6.18 -0.82
C ARG A 59 4.06 7.13 0.37
N GLY A 60 5.14 7.89 0.42
CA GLY A 60 5.34 8.93 1.42
C GLY A 60 6.36 8.56 2.48
N SER A 61 6.89 9.61 3.11
CA SER A 61 7.74 9.54 4.29
C SER A 61 6.88 9.69 5.56
N CYS A 62 7.36 9.16 6.69
CA CYS A 62 6.77 9.51 7.99
C CYS A 62 6.92 11.01 8.31
N LEU A 63 7.78 11.72 7.58
CA LEU A 63 7.96 13.17 7.68
C LEU A 63 6.94 13.98 6.88
N ASP A 64 6.19 13.38 5.95
CA ASP A 64 5.26 14.11 5.09
C ASP A 64 4.26 14.98 5.87
N PRO A 65 3.67 14.51 7.00
CA PRO A 65 2.78 15.36 7.82
C PRO A 65 3.46 16.58 8.46
N HIS A 66 4.78 16.53 8.63
CA HIS A 66 5.57 17.56 9.32
C HIS A 66 6.37 18.43 8.34
N ARG A 67 6.18 18.23 7.04
CA ARG A 67 7.01 18.84 5.98
C ARG A 67 7.08 20.36 6.09
N ASP A 68 5.94 21.02 6.17
CA ASP A 68 5.89 22.49 6.10
C ASP A 68 6.46 23.14 7.37
N GLU A 69 6.27 22.49 8.52
CA GLU A 69 6.88 22.91 9.79
C GLU A 69 8.41 22.80 9.74
N LEU A 70 8.94 21.67 9.25
CA LEU A 70 10.38 21.43 9.13
C LEU A 70 11.03 22.42 8.15
N LEU A 71 10.37 22.73 7.03
CA LEU A 71 10.86 23.73 6.09
C LEU A 71 10.92 25.12 6.72
N ALA A 72 9.87 25.54 7.44
CA ALA A 72 9.88 26.80 8.16
C ALA A 72 10.96 26.85 9.27
N LEU A 73 11.25 25.72 9.91
CA LEU A 73 12.31 25.62 10.93
C LEU A 73 13.70 25.81 10.31
N VAL A 74 13.95 25.20 9.14
CA VAL A 74 15.20 25.38 8.39
C VAL A 74 15.36 26.82 7.88
N GLU A 75 14.27 27.42 7.37
CA GLU A 75 14.31 28.80 6.89
C GLU A 75 14.62 29.82 8.01
N ARG A 76 14.13 29.58 9.23
CA ARG A 76 14.39 30.46 10.38
C ARG A 76 15.78 30.29 10.98
N THR A 77 16.38 29.10 10.85
CA THR A 77 17.63 28.75 11.53
C THR A 77 18.69 28.35 10.50
N CYS A 78 19.53 29.32 10.12
CA CYS A 78 20.47 29.23 8.99
C CYS A 78 21.52 28.09 9.10
N ASP A 79 21.70 27.46 10.26
CA ASP A 79 22.68 26.38 10.48
C ASP A 79 22.07 25.14 11.16
N LEU A 80 20.76 24.93 11.01
CA LEU A 80 20.07 23.81 11.64
C LEU A 80 20.60 22.46 11.11
N THR A 81 21.11 21.65 12.02
CA THR A 81 21.66 20.34 11.71
C THR A 81 20.55 19.27 11.62
N LEU A 82 20.83 18.20 10.87
CA LEU A 82 19.90 17.04 10.81
C LEU A 82 19.68 16.40 12.18
N ALA A 83 20.68 16.42 13.06
CA ALA A 83 20.56 15.91 14.42
C ALA A 83 19.58 16.74 15.25
N GLU A 84 19.61 18.07 15.10
CA GLU A 84 18.65 18.96 15.75
C GLU A 84 17.24 18.77 15.21
N ILE A 85 17.08 18.51 13.91
CA ILE A 85 15.76 18.16 13.33
C ILE A 85 15.23 16.85 13.93
N VAL A 86 16.08 15.83 14.09
CA VAL A 86 15.67 14.57 14.75
C VAL A 86 15.23 14.81 16.19
N VAL A 87 15.97 15.63 16.94
CA VAL A 87 15.61 16.01 18.32
C VAL A 87 14.28 16.76 18.35
N HIS A 88 14.08 17.71 17.44
CA HIS A 88 12.83 18.47 17.28
C HIS A 88 11.64 17.54 17.02
N LEU A 89 11.78 16.60 16.07
CA LEU A 89 10.73 15.61 15.76
C LEU A 89 10.39 14.70 16.93
N GLN A 90 11.38 14.31 17.72
CA GLN A 90 11.14 13.51 18.92
C GLN A 90 10.46 14.32 20.03
N ALA A 91 10.85 15.59 20.21
CA ALA A 91 10.32 16.44 21.27
C ALA A 91 8.88 16.88 21.01
N GLU A 92 8.60 17.39 19.81
CA GLU A 92 7.30 17.98 19.47
C GLU A 92 6.28 16.92 19.02
N HIS A 93 6.72 15.87 18.33
CA HIS A 93 5.83 14.89 17.68
C HIS A 93 5.99 13.46 18.21
N GLY A 94 6.92 13.21 19.13
CA GLY A 94 7.22 11.86 19.62
C GLY A 94 7.78 10.92 18.54
N LEU A 95 8.23 11.47 17.40
CA LEU A 95 8.62 10.70 16.23
C LEU A 95 10.13 10.37 16.28
N SER A 96 10.44 9.10 16.59
CA SER A 96 11.83 8.61 16.61
C SER A 96 12.28 8.19 15.22
N VAL A 97 13.17 8.97 14.61
CA VAL A 97 13.75 8.71 13.27
C VAL A 97 15.26 8.90 13.27
N GLY A 98 15.95 8.23 12.36
CA GLY A 98 17.38 8.48 12.12
C GLY A 98 17.60 9.69 11.22
N THR A 99 18.81 10.25 11.23
CA THR A 99 19.20 11.36 10.34
C THR A 99 19.06 11.03 8.86
N THR A 100 19.21 9.76 8.49
CA THR A 100 19.00 9.26 7.11
C THR A 100 17.55 9.34 6.63
N THR A 101 16.58 9.43 7.55
CA THR A 101 15.17 9.65 7.20
C THR A 101 14.89 11.11 6.88
N VAL A 102 15.70 12.02 7.43
CA VAL A 102 15.57 13.48 7.27
C VAL A 102 16.32 13.99 6.03
N TRP A 103 17.40 13.31 5.61
CA TRP A 103 18.19 13.66 4.42
C TRP A 103 17.41 13.51 3.10
#